data_AF-A0A9Q3MCE2-F1
#
_entry.id   AF-A0A9Q3MCE2-F1
#
_cell.length_a   1.000
_cell.length_b   1.000
_cell.length_c   1.000
_cell.angle_alpha   90.00
_cell.angle_beta   90.00
_cell.angle_gamma   90.00
#
_symmetry.space_group_name_H-M   'P 1'
#
loop_
_entity.id
_entity.type
_entity.pdbx_description
1 polymer ?
#
loop_
_entity_poly.entity_id
_entity_poly.type
_entity_poly.pdbx_seq_one_letter_code
_entity_poly.pdbx_strand_id
1 'polypeptide(L)'
;MNIHKNARLTPLRREEMALAVIEGHLTQAQAALTYGVAAKIVARWVERFKAGGREAMLDRSSRPHAMPRQTSQALAERIITLRRQRLTGKHIAIETGVSAATVSRVLKRAGLSR
;
A
#
# COMPACT_ATOMS: atom_id res chain seq x y z
N MET A 1 -1.49 12.16 -7.54
CA MET A 1 -0.47 11.10 -7.69
C MET A 1 0.69 11.38 -6.73
N ASN A 2 0.85 10.61 -5.65
CA ASN A 2 1.92 10.85 -4.68
C ASN A 2 3.13 9.99 -5.08
N ILE A 3 4.02 10.56 -5.89
CA ILE A 3 5.25 9.90 -6.35
C ILE A 3 6.31 10.10 -5.27
N HIS A 4 6.99 9.03 -4.89
CA HIS A 4 8.08 9.12 -3.93
C HIS A 4 9.18 10.06 -4.45
N LYS A 5 9.69 10.96 -3.61
CA LYS A 5 10.74 11.96 -3.98
C LYS A 5 11.98 11.37 -4.66
N ASN A 6 12.32 10.12 -4.34
CA ASN A 6 13.47 9.41 -4.92
C ASN A 6 13.10 8.51 -6.10
N ALA A 7 11.88 8.58 -6.63
CA ALA A 7 11.48 7.77 -7.77
C ALA A 7 12.21 8.23 -9.04
N ARG A 8 13.01 7.35 -9.64
CA ARG A 8 13.76 7.64 -10.87
C ARG A 8 12.82 7.92 -12.05
N LEU A 9 11.71 7.20 -12.15
CA LEU A 9 10.75 7.31 -13.25
C LEU A 9 9.36 7.61 -12.71
N THR A 10 8.70 8.59 -13.34
CA THR A 10 7.26 8.84 -13.21
C THR A 10 6.46 7.75 -13.93
N PRO A 11 5.16 7.57 -13.63
CA PRO A 11 4.30 6.65 -14.37
C PRO A 11 4.30 6.86 -15.89
N LEU A 12 4.28 8.11 -16.35
CA LEU A 12 4.39 8.44 -17.77
C LEU A 12 5.70 7.92 -18.38
N ARG A 13 6.84 8.16 -17.71
CA ARG A 13 8.15 7.69 -18.19
C ARG A 13 8.27 6.16 -18.18
N ARG A 14 7.55 5.46 -17.29
CA ARG A 14 7.50 3.99 -17.26
C ARG A 14 6.68 3.45 -18.44
N GLU A 15 5.57 4.11 -18.76
CA GLU A 15 4.73 3.82 -19.93
C GLU A 15 5.53 3.98 -21.23
N GLU A 16 6.17 5.14 -21.44
CA GLU A 16 7.05 5.39 -22.60
C GLU A 16 8.12 4.31 -22.75
N MET A 17 8.79 3.96 -21.65
CA MET A 17 9.82 2.93 -21.65
C MET A 17 9.26 1.55 -22.01
N ALA A 18 8.07 1.19 -21.49
CA ALA A 18 7.44 -0.09 -21.77
C ALA A 18 7.02 -0.18 -23.24
N LEU A 19 6.37 0.87 -23.77
CA LEU A 19 5.95 0.95 -25.17
C LEU A 19 7.14 0.86 -26.12
N ALA A 20 8.21 1.62 -25.88
CA ALA A 20 9.41 1.56 -26.70
C ALA A 20 10.02 0.15 -26.80
N VAL A 21 9.91 -0.66 -25.74
CA VAL A 21 10.36 -2.06 -25.77
C VAL A 21 9.35 -2.98 -26.45
N ILE A 22 8.05 -2.78 -26.20
CA ILE A 22 6.98 -3.62 -26.77
C ILE A 22 6.85 -3.42 -28.29
N GLU A 23 6.99 -2.18 -28.76
CA GLU A 23 6.94 -1.78 -30.16
C GLU A 23 8.24 -2.11 -30.92
N GLY A 24 9.25 -2.65 -30.22
CA GLY A 24 10.52 -3.08 -30.81
C GLY A 24 11.49 -1.94 -31.13
N HIS A 25 11.19 -0.70 -30.71
CA HIS A 25 12.08 0.45 -30.89
C HIS A 25 13.37 0.33 -30.08
N LEU A 26 13.31 -0.31 -28.90
CA LEU A 26 14.46 -0.54 -28.03
C LEU A 26 14.47 -1.98 -27.51
N THR A 27 15.66 -2.58 -27.43
CA THR A 27 15.88 -3.75 -26.58
C THR A 27 15.79 -3.37 -25.09
N GLN A 28 15.58 -4.34 -24.20
CA GLN A 28 15.56 -4.07 -22.76
C GLN A 28 16.89 -3.48 -22.24
N ALA A 29 18.01 -3.87 -22.84
CA ALA A 29 19.34 -3.35 -22.49
C ALA A 29 19.50 -1.87 -22.90
N GLN A 30 19.04 -1.52 -24.11
CA GLN A 30 19.05 -0.13 -24.57
C GLN A 30 18.11 0.74 -23.73
N ALA A 31 16.88 0.27 -23.45
CA ALA A 31 15.95 0.98 -22.59
C ALA A 31 16.51 1.19 -21.16
N ALA A 32 17.23 0.21 -20.61
CA ALA A 32 17.89 0.36 -19.31
C ALA A 32 18.87 1.54 -19.28
N LEU A 33 19.68 1.68 -20.33
CA LEU A 33 20.62 2.79 -20.49
C LEU A 33 19.87 4.12 -20.69
N THR A 34 18.93 4.18 -21.63
CA THR A 34 18.17 5.41 -21.96
C THR A 34 17.38 5.97 -20.78
N TYR A 35 16.79 5.10 -19.96
CA TYR A 35 15.94 5.50 -18.84
C TYR A 35 16.67 5.49 -17.48
N GLY A 36 17.96 5.15 -17.45
CA GLY A 36 18.79 5.20 -16.24
C GLY A 36 18.33 4.24 -15.13
N VAL A 37 17.90 3.03 -15.52
CA VAL A 37 17.43 1.96 -14.64
C VAL A 37 18.09 0.63 -15.00
N ALA A 38 18.07 -0.35 -14.10
CA ALA A 38 18.58 -1.68 -14.42
C ALA A 38 17.63 -2.44 -15.38
N ALA A 39 18.15 -3.33 -16.23
CA ALA A 39 17.35 -4.13 -17.17
C ALA A 39 16.21 -4.92 -16.50
N LYS A 40 16.43 -5.45 -15.29
CA LYS A 40 15.36 -6.10 -14.49
C LYS A 40 14.16 -5.19 -14.19
N ILE A 41 14.41 -3.88 -14.07
CA ILE A 41 13.36 -2.87 -13.82
C ILE A 41 12.58 -2.62 -15.09
N VAL A 42 13.26 -2.56 -16.24
CA VAL A 42 12.62 -2.49 -17.57
C VAL A 42 11.70 -3.69 -17.76
N ALA A 43 12.23 -4.91 -17.62
CA ALA A 43 11.45 -6.15 -17.76
C ALA A 43 10.20 -6.14 -16.87
N ARG A 44 10.34 -5.76 -15.59
CA ARG A 44 9.21 -5.67 -14.66
C ARG A 44 8.13 -4.66 -15.13
N TRP A 45 8.52 -3.51 -15.66
CA TRP A 45 7.56 -2.52 -16.12
C TRP A 45 6.91 -2.90 -17.45
N VAL A 46 7.64 -3.55 -18.36
CA VAL A 46 7.09 -4.14 -19.58
C VAL A 46 6.01 -5.17 -19.25
N GLU A 47 6.30 -6.12 -18.36
CA GLU A 47 5.32 -7.13 -17.96
C GLU A 47 4.10 -6.54 -17.24
N ARG A 48 4.30 -5.48 -16.44
CA ARG A 48 3.17 -4.75 -15.84
C ARG A 48 2.31 -4.05 -16.88
N PHE A 49 2.92 -3.42 -17.88
CA PHE A 49 2.18 -2.74 -18.95
C PHE A 49 1.37 -3.73 -19.77
N LYS A 50 1.95 -4.88 -20.13
CA LYS A 50 1.20 -5.97 -20.79
C LYS A 50 0.00 -6.45 -19.98
N ALA A 51 0.13 -6.52 -18.65
CA ALA A 51 -0.92 -7.05 -17.77
C ALA A 51 -2.06 -6.05 -17.46
N GLY A 52 -1.83 -4.74 -17.53
CA GLY A 52 -2.84 -3.76 -17.10
C GLY A 52 -2.70 -2.36 -17.70
N GLY A 53 -1.95 -2.23 -18.81
CA GLY A 53 -1.78 -1.00 -19.56
C GLY A 53 -1.25 0.16 -18.71
N ARG A 54 -1.77 1.35 -19.02
CA ARG A 54 -1.39 2.61 -18.38
C ARG A 54 -1.67 2.63 -16.86
N GLU A 55 -2.79 2.07 -16.44
CA GLU A 55 -3.15 2.00 -15.01
C GLU A 55 -2.13 1.21 -14.19
N ALA A 56 -1.50 0.19 -14.79
CA ALA A 56 -0.48 -0.61 -14.13
C ALA A 56 0.86 0.12 -13.91
N MET A 57 1.05 1.32 -14.48
CA MET A 57 2.26 2.14 -14.32
C MET A 57 2.28 2.95 -13.02
N LEU A 58 1.13 3.05 -12.35
CA LEU A 58 0.98 3.68 -11.05
C LEU A 58 1.75 2.90 -9.97
N ASP A 59 2.24 3.62 -8.96
CA ASP A 59 2.84 2.96 -7.80
C ASP A 59 1.78 2.17 -7.04
N ARG A 60 2.06 0.88 -6.84
CA ARG A 60 1.27 0.06 -5.92
C ARG A 60 1.59 0.46 -4.49
N SER A 61 0.61 0.33 -3.62
CA SER A 61 0.81 0.46 -2.19
C SER A 61 1.95 -0.46 -1.73
N SER A 62 2.97 0.10 -1.08
CA SER A 62 4.01 -0.68 -0.39
C SER A 62 3.51 -1.32 0.91
N ARG A 63 2.24 -1.12 1.27
CA ARG A 63 1.65 -1.71 2.47
C ARG A 63 1.55 -3.24 2.26
N PRO A 64 2.00 -4.05 3.22
CA PRO A 64 1.79 -5.48 3.21
C PRO A 64 0.33 -5.85 2.93
N HIS A 65 0.12 -6.90 2.12
CA HIS A 65 -1.21 -7.43 1.80
C HIS A 65 -1.93 -7.98 3.04
N ALA A 66 -1.18 -8.55 3.98
CA ALA A 66 -1.69 -9.06 5.23
C ALA A 66 -0.92 -8.47 6.41
N MET A 67 -1.63 -8.20 7.50
CA MET A 67 -1.06 -7.74 8.77
C MET A 67 -1.51 -8.72 9.85
N PRO A 68 -0.80 -9.85 10.05
CA PRO A 68 -1.24 -10.90 10.99
C PRO A 68 -1.39 -10.42 12.43
N ARG A 69 -0.67 -9.36 12.82
CA ARG A 69 -0.75 -8.73 14.15
C ARG A 69 -1.84 -7.66 14.26
N GLN A 70 -2.62 -7.44 13.20
CA GLN A 70 -3.76 -6.53 13.24
C GLN A 70 -4.85 -7.14 14.13
N THR A 71 -5.39 -6.32 15.05
CA THR A 71 -6.55 -6.70 15.85
C THR A 71 -7.65 -7.24 14.96
N SER A 72 -8.14 -8.45 15.25
CA SER A 72 -9.22 -9.06 14.48
C SER A 72 -10.43 -8.14 14.44
N GLN A 73 -11.17 -8.20 13.34
CA GLN A 73 -12.35 -7.36 13.14
C GLN A 73 -13.38 -7.58 14.27
N ALA A 74 -13.63 -8.83 14.64
CA ALA A 74 -14.53 -9.18 15.74
C ALA A 74 -14.14 -8.54 17.08
N LEU A 75 -12.83 -8.53 17.40
CA LEU A 75 -12.35 -7.89 18.62
C LEU A 75 -12.46 -6.36 18.55
N ALA A 76 -12.20 -5.76 17.39
CA ALA A 76 -12.38 -4.33 17.17
C ALA A 76 -13.87 -3.92 17.31
N GLU A 77 -14.80 -4.72 16.80
CA GLU A 77 -16.23 -4.53 16.95
C GLU A 77 -16.65 -4.64 18.42
N ARG A 78 -16.15 -5.64 19.17
CA ARG A 78 -16.40 -5.73 20.62
C ARG A 78 -15.93 -4.48 21.36
N ILE A 79 -14.73 -3.98 21.06
CA ILE A 79 -14.20 -2.73 21.65
C ILE A 79 -15.13 -1.54 21.34
N ILE A 80 -15.61 -1.42 20.10
CA ILE A 80 -16.52 -0.34 19.67
C ILE A 80 -17.86 -0.44 20.38
N THR A 81 -18.43 -1.64 20.49
CA THR A 81 -19.70 -1.89 21.20
C THR A 81 -19.60 -1.48 22.66
N LEU A 82 -18.56 -1.92 23.37
CA LEU A 82 -18.34 -1.53 24.77
C LEU A 82 -18.16 -0.02 24.91
N ARG A 83 -17.48 0.64 23.95
CA ARG A 83 -17.35 2.11 23.97
C ARG A 83 -18.70 2.81 23.79
N ARG A 84 -19.56 2.30 22.89
CA ARG A 84 -20.92 2.85 22.69
C ARG A 84 -21.82 2.66 23.92
N GLN A 85 -21.56 1.63 24.73
CA GLN A 85 -22.15 1.45 26.06
C GLN A 85 -21.55 2.38 27.13
N ARG A 86 -20.74 3.36 26.74
CA ARG A 86 -20.09 4.38 27.59
C ARG A 86 -19.02 3.84 28.54
N LEU A 87 -18.47 2.65 28.31
CA LEU A 87 -17.33 2.17 29.09
C LEU A 87 -16.07 3.01 28.79
N THR A 88 -15.24 3.20 29.82
CA THR A 88 -13.94 3.86 29.69
C THR A 88 -12.95 2.95 28.94
N GLY A 89 -11.96 3.53 28.26
CA GLY A 89 -10.93 2.74 27.59
C GLY A 89 -10.18 1.78 28.53
N LYS A 90 -10.03 2.15 29.80
CA LYS A 90 -9.45 1.29 30.84
C LYS A 90 -10.32 0.07 31.12
N HIS A 91 -11.63 0.25 31.30
CA HIS A 91 -12.55 -0.87 31.51
C HIS A 91 -12.61 -1.79 30.30
N ILE A 92 -12.64 -1.22 29.09
CA ILE A 92 -12.63 -2.00 27.85
C ILE A 92 -11.36 -2.86 27.75
N ALA A 93 -10.19 -2.31 28.10
CA ALA A 93 -8.93 -3.06 28.06
C ALA A 93 -8.95 -4.27 29.00
N ILE A 94 -9.49 -4.10 30.21
CA ILE A 94 -9.67 -5.19 31.18
C ILE A 94 -10.62 -6.25 30.63
N GLU A 95 -11.80 -5.82 30.16
CA GLU A 95 -12.88 -6.69 29.66
C GLU A 95 -12.48 -7.51 28.41
N THR A 96 -11.67 -6.92 27.54
CA THR A 96 -11.27 -7.54 26.27
C THR A 96 -9.91 -8.24 26.32
N GLY A 97 -9.15 -8.07 27.40
CA GLY A 97 -7.82 -8.65 27.58
C GLY A 97 -6.74 -8.04 26.67
N VAL A 98 -7.03 -6.99 25.90
CA VAL A 98 -6.03 -6.30 25.08
C VAL A 98 -5.47 -5.06 25.77
N SER A 99 -4.26 -4.67 25.39
CA SER A 99 -3.61 -3.48 25.96
C SER A 99 -4.44 -2.21 25.72
N ALA A 100 -4.37 -1.27 26.66
CA ALA A 100 -5.02 0.04 26.54
C ALA A 100 -4.60 0.80 25.26
N ALA A 101 -3.36 0.60 24.79
CA ALA A 101 -2.87 1.15 23.53
C ALA A 101 -3.61 0.57 22.31
N THR A 102 -3.98 -0.71 22.34
CA THR A 102 -4.78 -1.34 21.28
C THR A 102 -6.21 -0.81 21.30
N VAL A 103 -6.84 -0.71 22.47
CA VAL A 103 -8.16 -0.07 22.63
C VAL A 103 -8.14 1.35 22.08
N SER A 104 -7.20 2.18 22.53
CA SER A 104 -7.06 3.57 22.07
C SER A 104 -6.90 3.67 20.54
N ARG A 105 -6.06 2.83 19.92
CA ARG A 105 -5.89 2.81 18.46
C ARG A 105 -7.16 2.40 17.73
N VAL A 106 -7.92 1.42 18.24
CA VAL A 106 -9.21 1.01 17.67
C VAL A 106 -10.23 2.14 17.79
N LEU A 107 -10.39 2.74 18.98
CA LEU A 107 -11.33 3.83 19.20
C LEU A 107 -11.00 5.06 18.36
N LYS A 108 -9.71 5.40 18.20
CA LYS A 108 -9.27 6.50 17.33
C LYS A 108 -9.65 6.25 15.87
N ARG A 109 -9.44 5.04 15.36
CA ARG A 109 -9.86 4.66 13.99
C ARG A 109 -11.39 4.72 13.82
N ALA A 110 -12.15 4.44 14.87
CA ALA A 110 -13.61 4.51 14.88
C ALA A 110 -14.19 5.90 15.19
N GLY A 111 -13.35 6.92 15.47
CA GLY A 111 -13.81 8.25 15.87
C GLY A 111 -14.41 8.35 17.29
N LEU A 112 -14.17 7.35 18.15
CA LEU A 112 -14.76 7.21 19.49
C LEU A 112 -13.75 7.44 20.64
N SER A 113 -12.64 8.14 20.36
CA SER A 113 -11.55 8.36 21.32
C SER A 113 -11.73 9.58 22.23
N ARG A 114 -12.84 10.32 22.11
CA ARG A 114 -13.24 11.36 23.06
C ARG A 114 -14.03 10.71 24.18
#